data_AF-A0A3M6KG84-F1
#
_entry.id   AF-A0A3M6KG84-F1
#
_cell.length_a   1.000
_cell.length_b   1.000
_cell.length_c   1.000
_cell.angle_alpha   90.00
_cell.angle_beta   90.00
_cell.angle_gamma   90.00
#
_symmetry.space_group_name_H-M   'P 1'
#
loop_
_entity.id
_entity.type
_entity.pdbx_description
1 polymer ?
#
loop_
_entity_poly.entity_id
_entity_poly.type
_entity_poly.pdbx_seq_one_letter_code
_entity_poly.pdbx_strand_id
1 'polypeptide(L)'
;MEKNYPLCKHCERRLVPKSIAKNNSKFNKLSKSKCYICKDIFETLDSMLFNIYEKTSNFDFKTFNLGLTLKHSYLERDDYLKSKFKIKGIENLKFSISNELAKKIVKKTKSKRVSEHPDIFLQINFKDESCKIRSKPIFVYGRYNKKIRKISQKLKSCEKCNGIGCHNCNFTGLENIESVEGKISSFFKKKFDSAQVQINWIGGEDQFSLVLGNGRPFFAKILNPKKRNRFLQKSSNLDTVSLSELRKLSV
;
A
#
# COMPACT_ATOMS: atom_id res chain seq x y z
N MET A 1 -29.76 -26.40 13.02
CA MET A 1 -28.29 -26.44 12.78
C MET A 1 -27.48 -26.67 14.07
N GLU A 2 -28.11 -26.75 15.24
CA GLU A 2 -27.55 -26.21 16.51
C GLU A 2 -26.60 -27.12 17.32
N LYS A 3 -26.39 -28.41 17.01
CA LYS A 3 -25.48 -29.24 17.83
C LYS A 3 -24.08 -29.49 17.26
N ASN A 4 -23.89 -29.51 15.93
CA ASN A 4 -22.60 -29.92 15.34
C ASN A 4 -21.73 -28.76 14.81
N TYR A 5 -22.30 -27.58 14.58
CA TYR A 5 -21.58 -26.44 13.98
C TYR A 5 -21.89 -25.14 14.74
N PRO A 6 -21.21 -24.86 15.86
CA PRO A 6 -21.41 -23.59 16.57
C PRO A 6 -21.03 -22.42 15.65
N LEU A 7 -21.87 -21.41 15.52
CA LEU A 7 -21.61 -20.22 14.69
C LEU A 7 -21.62 -18.96 15.55
N CYS A 8 -20.73 -18.01 15.24
CA CYS A 8 -20.84 -16.67 15.80
C CYS A 8 -21.98 -15.90 15.13
N LYS A 9 -22.47 -14.85 15.82
CA LYS A 9 -23.56 -13.98 15.34
C LYS A 9 -23.34 -13.46 13.92
N HIS A 10 -22.10 -13.19 13.52
CA HIS A 10 -21.78 -12.72 12.17
C HIS A 10 -21.93 -13.81 11.11
N CYS A 11 -21.41 -15.01 11.37
CA CYS A 11 -21.52 -16.12 10.43
C CYS A 11 -22.96 -16.64 10.32
N GLU A 12 -23.69 -16.66 11.43
CA GLU A 12 -25.10 -17.03 11.46
C GLU A 12 -25.95 -16.05 10.65
N ARG A 13 -25.83 -14.73 10.91
CA ARG A 13 -26.55 -13.69 10.14
C ARG A 13 -26.22 -13.70 8.66
N ARG A 14 -25.00 -14.10 8.30
CA ARG A 14 -24.58 -14.22 6.91
C ARG A 14 -25.22 -15.42 6.24
N LEU A 15 -25.24 -16.58 6.89
CA LEU A 15 -25.73 -17.84 6.31
C LEU A 15 -27.25 -18.02 6.37
N VAL A 16 -27.94 -17.32 7.28
CA VAL A 16 -29.40 -17.42 7.45
C VAL A 16 -30.08 -16.13 6.97
N PRO A 17 -30.81 -16.14 5.84
CA PRO A 17 -31.56 -14.99 5.36
C PRO A 17 -32.59 -14.48 6.38
N LYS A 18 -32.80 -13.16 6.40
CA LYS A 18 -33.77 -12.50 7.32
C LYS A 18 -35.22 -12.99 7.17
N SER A 19 -35.59 -13.57 6.03
CA SER A 19 -36.92 -14.15 5.78
C SER A 19 -37.19 -15.40 6.63
N ILE A 20 -36.16 -16.15 7.01
CA ILE A 20 -36.26 -17.38 7.83
C ILE A 20 -36.08 -17.08 9.33
N ALA A 21 -35.45 -15.95 9.66
CA ALA A 21 -35.16 -15.55 11.04
C ALA A 21 -36.37 -15.09 11.87
N LYS A 22 -37.55 -14.90 11.25
CA LYS A 22 -38.77 -14.44 11.98
C LYS A 22 -39.38 -15.50 12.92
N ASN A 23 -39.05 -16.79 12.77
CA ASN A 23 -39.71 -17.86 13.53
C ASN A 23 -38.85 -18.49 14.64
N ASN A 24 -37.62 -18.03 14.88
CA ASN A 24 -36.77 -18.54 15.97
C ASN A 24 -36.26 -17.40 16.86
N SER A 25 -37.17 -16.84 17.66
CA SER A 25 -36.87 -15.98 18.81
C SER A 25 -36.34 -16.78 20.00
N LYS A 26 -35.28 -17.58 19.80
CA LYS A 26 -34.45 -18.11 20.88
C LYS A 26 -33.00 -17.81 20.54
N PHE A 27 -32.61 -16.56 20.78
CA PHE A 27 -31.22 -16.15 20.89
C PHE A 27 -30.61 -16.80 22.15
N ASN A 28 -30.40 -18.11 22.10
CA ASN A 28 -29.78 -18.83 23.20
C ASN A 28 -28.26 -18.58 23.17
N LYS A 29 -27.85 -17.73 24.10
CA LYS A 29 -26.65 -17.82 24.95
C LYS A 29 -25.47 -18.63 24.37
N LEU A 30 -24.35 -17.90 24.18
CA LEU A 30 -23.00 -18.38 23.83
C LEU A 30 -22.78 -19.87 24.13
N SER A 31 -22.68 -20.69 23.08
CA SER A 31 -21.91 -21.92 23.18
C SER A 31 -20.48 -21.54 23.58
N LYS A 32 -19.91 -22.16 24.62
CA LYS A 32 -18.49 -21.97 25.02
C LYS A 32 -17.50 -22.28 23.89
N SER A 33 -17.94 -22.91 22.80
CA SER A 33 -17.13 -23.30 21.66
C SER A 33 -16.97 -22.17 20.63
N LYS A 34 -15.73 -22.02 20.13
CA LYS A 34 -15.41 -21.06 19.05
C LYS A 34 -16.18 -21.35 17.78
N CYS A 35 -16.51 -20.31 17.02
CA CYS A 35 -17.22 -20.43 15.75
C CYS A 35 -16.57 -21.45 14.80
N TYR A 36 -17.36 -22.41 14.32
CA TYR A 36 -16.94 -23.44 13.40
C TYR A 36 -16.41 -22.88 12.09
N ILE A 37 -16.90 -21.73 11.59
CA ILE A 37 -16.37 -21.15 10.36
C ILE A 37 -15.15 -20.31 10.66
N CYS A 38 -15.32 -19.20 11.39
CA CYS A 38 -14.32 -18.14 11.43
C CYS A 38 -13.45 -18.13 12.70
N LYS A 39 -13.69 -19.04 13.65
CA LYS A 39 -13.01 -19.04 14.97
C LYS A 39 -13.01 -17.66 15.64
N ASP A 40 -14.12 -16.93 15.47
CA ASP A 40 -14.38 -15.62 16.07
C ASP A 40 -13.44 -14.49 15.60
N ILE A 41 -12.95 -14.57 14.35
CA ILE A 41 -12.13 -13.53 13.70
C ILE A 41 -12.75 -12.11 13.72
N PHE A 42 -14.06 -12.00 13.93
CA PHE A 42 -14.72 -10.70 14.02
C PHE A 42 -14.35 -9.96 15.32
N GLU A 43 -13.99 -10.69 16.38
CA GLU A 43 -13.53 -10.13 17.66
C GLU A 43 -12.11 -9.56 17.55
N THR A 44 -11.29 -10.09 16.63
CA THR A 44 -9.92 -9.60 16.38
C THR A 44 -9.85 -8.44 15.39
N LEU A 45 -10.99 -7.96 14.87
CA LEU A 45 -10.98 -6.84 13.93
C LEU A 45 -10.51 -5.54 14.58
N ASP A 46 -10.79 -5.33 15.86
CA ASP A 46 -10.43 -4.09 16.54
C ASP A 46 -8.91 -3.96 16.74
N SER A 47 -8.20 -5.06 17.06
CA SER A 47 -6.73 -5.07 17.10
C SER A 47 -6.13 -4.83 15.71
N MET A 48 -6.70 -5.45 14.68
CA MET A 48 -6.26 -5.23 13.30
C MET A 48 -6.47 -3.77 12.86
N LEU A 49 -7.58 -3.16 13.25
CA LEU A 49 -7.89 -1.76 12.96
C LEU A 49 -6.93 -0.81 13.66
N PHE A 50 -6.54 -1.10 14.90
CA PHE A 50 -5.51 -0.32 15.59
C PHE A 50 -4.21 -0.27 14.78
N ASN A 51 -3.70 -1.43 14.34
CA ASN A 51 -2.50 -1.52 13.48
C ASN A 51 -2.68 -0.75 12.14
N ILE A 52 -3.86 -0.84 11.53
CA ILE A 52 -4.17 -0.08 10.30
C ILE A 52 -4.11 1.43 10.55
N TYR A 53 -4.70 1.91 11.65
CA TYR A 53 -4.74 3.34 11.96
C TYR A 53 -3.36 3.90 12.29
N GLU A 54 -2.57 3.19 13.09
CA GLU A 54 -1.18 3.53 13.38
C GLU A 54 -0.37 3.71 12.08
N LYS A 55 -0.46 2.75 11.17
CA LYS A 55 0.29 2.80 9.90
C LYS A 55 -0.22 3.84 8.91
N THR A 56 -1.53 4.06 8.86
CA THR A 56 -2.15 5.01 7.91
C THR A 56 -2.02 6.46 8.35
N SER A 57 -1.77 6.73 9.63
CA SER A 57 -1.60 8.09 10.19
C SER A 57 -0.56 8.95 9.44
N ASN A 58 0.49 8.31 8.93
CA ASN A 58 1.58 8.98 8.23
C ASN A 58 1.30 9.23 6.74
N PHE A 59 0.22 8.69 6.18
CA PHE A 59 -0.09 8.76 4.76
C PHE A 59 -1.15 9.82 4.44
N ASP A 60 -0.93 10.55 3.35
CA ASP A 60 -1.93 11.42 2.75
C ASP A 60 -2.80 10.59 1.78
N PHE A 61 -4.08 10.35 2.12
CA PHE A 61 -5.01 9.63 1.26
C PHE A 61 -6.46 10.11 1.43
N LYS A 62 -7.23 10.08 0.35
CA LYS A 62 -8.68 10.29 0.35
C LYS A 62 -9.42 9.02 -0.04
N THR A 63 -8.77 8.16 -0.81
CA THR A 63 -9.33 6.90 -1.29
C THR A 63 -8.47 5.72 -0.85
N PHE A 64 -9.10 4.59 -0.61
CA PHE A 64 -8.37 3.35 -0.30
C PHE A 64 -9.05 2.14 -0.92
N ASN A 65 -8.28 1.06 -1.03
CA ASN A 65 -8.83 -0.29 -1.21
C ASN A 65 -8.15 -1.22 -0.21
N LEU A 66 -8.71 -2.41 -0.02
CA LEU A 66 -8.13 -3.41 0.87
C LEU A 66 -8.18 -4.80 0.27
N GLY A 67 -7.13 -5.56 0.53
CA GLY A 67 -7.01 -6.98 0.22
C GLY A 67 -6.77 -7.77 1.50
N LEU A 68 -7.41 -8.94 1.61
CA LEU A 68 -7.31 -9.80 2.78
C LEU A 68 -6.57 -11.10 2.47
N THR A 69 -5.74 -11.52 3.42
CA THR A 69 -5.17 -12.87 3.48
C THR A 69 -5.71 -13.59 4.72
N LEU A 70 -6.33 -14.74 4.50
CA LEU A 70 -6.92 -15.61 5.53
C LEU A 70 -6.27 -17.01 5.44
N LYS A 71 -6.36 -17.82 6.51
CA LYS A 71 -6.06 -19.25 6.42
C LYS A 71 -7.09 -19.94 5.50
N HIS A 72 -6.64 -20.83 4.63
CA HIS A 72 -7.52 -21.55 3.68
C HIS A 72 -8.64 -22.31 4.41
N SER A 73 -8.35 -22.88 5.58
CA SER A 73 -9.32 -23.56 6.42
C SER A 73 -10.54 -22.71 6.83
N TYR A 74 -10.45 -21.37 6.82
CA TYR A 74 -11.61 -20.51 7.03
C TYR A 74 -12.57 -20.53 5.85
N LEU A 75 -12.02 -20.53 4.62
CA LEU A 75 -12.80 -20.57 3.38
C LEU A 75 -13.38 -21.96 3.15
N GLU A 76 -12.60 -23.01 3.38
CA GLU A 76 -13.06 -24.40 3.26
C GLU A 76 -14.23 -24.71 4.20
N ARG A 77 -14.18 -24.27 5.46
CA ARG A 77 -15.29 -24.45 6.40
C ARG A 77 -16.52 -23.64 6.03
N ASP A 78 -16.33 -22.44 5.47
CA ASP A 78 -17.44 -21.62 4.95
C ASP A 78 -18.14 -22.32 3.79
N ASP A 79 -17.36 -22.79 2.81
CA ASP A 79 -17.89 -23.43 1.60
C ASP A 79 -18.45 -24.83 1.89
N TYR A 80 -17.86 -25.57 2.84
CA TYR A 80 -18.40 -26.84 3.33
C TYR A 80 -19.82 -26.68 3.88
N LEU A 81 -20.05 -25.69 4.75
CA LEU A 81 -21.40 -25.46 5.29
C LEU A 81 -22.37 -25.01 4.20
N LYS A 82 -21.94 -24.12 3.29
CA LYS A 82 -22.80 -23.72 2.18
C LYS A 82 -23.21 -24.91 1.32
N SER A 83 -22.27 -25.79 0.98
CA SER A 83 -22.53 -26.99 0.19
C SER A 83 -23.46 -27.96 0.93
N LYS A 84 -23.12 -28.30 2.19
CA LYS A 84 -23.89 -29.24 3.02
C LYS A 84 -25.35 -28.81 3.20
N PHE A 85 -25.60 -27.52 3.34
CA PHE A 85 -26.94 -26.96 3.55
C PHE A 85 -27.54 -26.36 2.27
N LYS A 86 -26.93 -26.57 1.09
CA LYS A 86 -27.37 -26.07 -0.21
C LYS A 86 -27.65 -24.55 -0.24
N ILE A 87 -26.87 -23.79 0.51
CA ILE A 87 -26.97 -22.33 0.63
C ILE A 87 -26.35 -21.69 -0.62
N LYS A 88 -27.13 -20.89 -1.34
CA LYS A 88 -26.72 -20.20 -2.59
C LYS A 88 -26.89 -18.70 -2.47
N GLY A 89 -26.11 -17.95 -3.26
CA GLY A 89 -26.25 -16.49 -3.37
C GLY A 89 -25.81 -15.68 -2.15
N ILE A 90 -25.05 -16.28 -1.24
CA ILE A 90 -24.56 -15.63 -0.02
C ILE A 90 -23.10 -15.24 -0.16
N GLU A 91 -22.76 -14.04 0.32
CA GLU A 91 -21.41 -13.52 0.38
C GLU A 91 -20.44 -14.48 1.10
N ASN A 92 -19.23 -14.61 0.58
CA ASN A 92 -18.20 -15.38 1.25
C ASN A 92 -17.66 -14.66 2.50
N LEU A 93 -17.05 -15.43 3.41
CA LEU A 93 -16.49 -14.91 4.65
C LEU A 93 -15.48 -13.77 4.41
N LYS A 94 -14.63 -13.90 3.38
CA LYS A 94 -13.61 -12.90 3.05
C LYS A 94 -14.22 -11.54 2.71
N PHE A 95 -15.29 -11.53 1.92
CA PHE A 95 -16.01 -10.33 1.53
C PHE A 95 -16.70 -9.69 2.75
N SER A 96 -17.33 -10.50 3.60
CA SER A 96 -17.96 -10.02 4.84
C SER A 96 -16.96 -9.32 5.77
N ILE A 97 -15.79 -9.94 6.01
CA ILE A 97 -14.71 -9.33 6.81
C ILE A 97 -14.21 -8.04 6.15
N SER A 98 -14.03 -8.05 4.83
CA SER A 98 -13.57 -6.90 4.07
C SER A 98 -14.52 -5.72 4.19
N ASN A 99 -15.83 -5.96 4.13
CA ASN A 99 -16.85 -4.92 4.28
C ASN A 99 -16.92 -4.36 5.70
N GLU A 100 -16.84 -5.21 6.73
CA GLU A 100 -16.83 -4.73 8.12
C GLU A 100 -15.60 -3.86 8.42
N LEU A 101 -14.41 -4.27 7.96
CA LEU A 101 -13.21 -3.44 8.05
C LEU A 101 -13.38 -2.12 7.29
N ALA A 102 -13.85 -2.17 6.05
CA ALA A 102 -14.04 -0.98 5.23
C ALA A 102 -14.98 0.04 5.89
N LYS A 103 -16.12 -0.41 6.44
CA LYS A 103 -17.07 0.47 7.16
C LYS A 103 -16.39 1.19 8.32
N LYS A 104 -15.64 0.45 9.15
CA LYS A 104 -14.93 1.01 10.31
C LYS A 104 -13.84 2.01 9.87
N ILE A 105 -13.07 1.69 8.83
CA ILE A 105 -12.04 2.58 8.26
C ILE A 105 -12.66 3.87 7.72
N VAL A 106 -13.72 3.77 6.90
CA VAL A 106 -14.44 4.93 6.35
C VAL A 106 -14.95 5.84 7.48
N LYS A 107 -15.57 5.25 8.52
CA LYS A 107 -16.11 6.00 9.65
C LYS A 107 -15.05 6.85 10.36
N LYS A 108 -13.87 6.27 10.60
CA LYS A 108 -12.76 6.93 11.33
C LYS A 108 -11.96 7.91 10.46
N THR A 109 -11.61 7.52 9.24
CA THR A 109 -10.68 8.29 8.39
C THR A 109 -11.38 9.26 7.44
N LYS A 110 -12.71 9.16 7.28
CA LYS A 110 -13.50 9.90 6.29
C LYS A 110 -13.05 9.68 4.84
N SER A 111 -12.26 8.64 4.59
CA SER A 111 -11.84 8.23 3.26
C SER A 111 -12.94 7.45 2.54
N LYS A 112 -12.78 7.26 1.23
CA LYS A 112 -13.69 6.49 0.38
C LYS A 112 -13.06 5.18 -0.07
N ARG A 113 -13.79 4.07 0.00
CA ARG A 113 -13.35 2.81 -0.60
C ARG A 113 -13.60 2.85 -2.11
N VAL A 114 -12.57 2.60 -2.91
CA VAL A 114 -12.64 2.51 -4.37
C VAL A 114 -11.98 1.22 -4.84
N SER A 115 -12.46 0.62 -5.93
CA SER A 115 -11.84 -0.58 -6.49
C SER A 115 -10.57 -0.21 -7.28
N GLU A 116 -10.70 0.80 -8.13
CA GLU A 116 -9.71 1.20 -9.11
C GLU A 116 -8.89 2.39 -8.61
N HIS A 117 -7.58 2.34 -8.89
CA HIS A 117 -6.62 3.40 -8.62
C HIS A 117 -6.75 4.11 -7.24
N PRO A 118 -6.83 3.37 -6.11
CA PRO A 118 -6.90 3.99 -4.79
C PRO A 118 -5.60 4.72 -4.44
N ASP A 119 -5.67 5.76 -3.61
CA ASP A 119 -4.47 6.44 -3.09
C ASP A 119 -3.59 5.48 -2.27
N ILE A 120 -4.23 4.60 -1.49
CA ILE A 120 -3.57 3.52 -0.75
C ILE A 120 -4.29 2.18 -0.90
N PHE A 121 -3.51 1.11 -1.04
CA PHE A 121 -3.95 -0.27 -0.96
C PHE A 121 -3.47 -0.89 0.35
N LEU A 122 -4.42 -1.36 1.16
CA LEU A 122 -4.18 -2.00 2.45
C LEU A 122 -4.18 -3.53 2.27
N GLN A 123 -3.03 -4.16 2.37
CA GLN A 123 -2.91 -5.62 2.37
C GLN A 123 -2.88 -6.13 3.81
N ILE A 124 -4.00 -6.68 4.26
CA ILE A 124 -4.27 -7.11 5.63
C ILE A 124 -4.12 -8.63 5.68
N ASN A 125 -3.21 -9.12 6.53
CA ASN A 125 -2.96 -10.53 6.71
C ASN A 125 -3.35 -10.97 8.12
N PHE A 126 -4.37 -11.83 8.21
CA PHE A 126 -4.84 -12.37 9.49
C PHE A 126 -4.04 -13.60 9.94
N LYS A 127 -3.06 -14.07 9.16
CA LYS A 127 -2.16 -15.16 9.59
C LYS A 127 -1.10 -14.68 10.58
N ASP A 128 -0.60 -13.46 10.37
CA ASP A 128 0.49 -12.82 11.12
C ASP A 128 0.10 -11.44 11.69
N GLU A 129 -1.19 -11.10 11.63
CA GLU A 129 -1.77 -9.83 12.10
C GLU A 129 -1.10 -8.58 11.51
N SER A 130 -0.53 -8.70 10.30
CA SER A 130 0.20 -7.63 9.65
C SER A 130 -0.65 -6.84 8.64
N CYS A 131 -0.42 -5.54 8.57
CA CYS A 131 -0.94 -4.67 7.50
C CYS A 131 0.23 -4.07 6.71
N LYS A 132 0.29 -4.35 5.41
CA LYS A 132 1.21 -3.70 4.46
C LYS A 132 0.46 -2.64 3.66
N ILE A 133 1.03 -1.45 3.54
CA ILE A 133 0.44 -0.34 2.78
C ILE A 133 1.23 -0.16 1.50
N ARG A 134 0.52 -0.07 0.37
CA ARG A 134 1.09 0.37 -0.90
C ARG A 134 0.36 1.64 -1.32
N SER A 135 1.06 2.76 -1.45
CA SER A 135 0.44 3.98 -1.97
C SER A 135 0.63 4.06 -3.48
N LYS A 136 -0.34 4.65 -4.17
CA LYS A 136 -0.26 4.92 -5.61
C LYS A 136 1.05 5.66 -5.89
N PRO A 137 1.78 5.36 -6.99
CA PRO A 137 2.96 6.14 -7.36
C PRO A 137 2.62 7.60 -7.69
N ILE A 138 3.62 8.47 -7.69
CA ILE A 138 3.55 9.80 -8.32
C ILE A 138 4.48 9.78 -9.52
N PHE A 139 3.97 10.21 -10.67
CA PHE A 139 4.78 10.41 -11.87
C PHE A 139 5.09 11.90 -12.00
N VAL A 140 6.34 12.22 -12.28
CA VAL A 140 6.83 13.59 -12.45
C VAL A 140 7.59 13.69 -13.76
N TYR A 141 7.28 14.72 -14.53
CA TYR A 141 8.15 15.20 -15.62
C TYR A 141 9.03 16.33 -15.10
N GLY A 142 10.25 16.43 -15.60
CA GLY A 142 11.11 17.58 -15.39
C GLY A 142 12.25 17.62 -16.38
N ARG A 143 13.04 18.68 -16.29
CA ARG A 143 14.32 18.82 -16.99
C ARG A 143 15.41 19.10 -15.98
N TYR A 144 16.63 18.65 -16.27
CA TYR A 144 17.79 18.94 -15.44
C TYR A 144 18.90 19.60 -16.25
N ASN A 145 19.64 20.47 -15.59
CA ASN A 145 20.93 20.97 -16.04
C ASN A 145 22.01 20.45 -15.10
N LYS A 146 23.16 20.12 -15.68
CA LYS A 146 24.37 19.66 -14.99
C LYS A 146 25.45 20.69 -15.23
N LYS A 147 25.82 21.42 -14.19
CA LYS A 147 26.72 22.59 -14.26
C LYS A 147 28.20 22.25 -14.09
N ILE A 148 28.52 21.01 -13.71
CA ILE A 148 29.89 20.55 -13.49
C ILE A 148 30.16 19.24 -14.23
N ARG A 149 31.45 18.98 -14.51
CA ARG A 149 31.94 17.69 -15.00
C ARG A 149 32.22 16.74 -13.82
N LYS A 150 32.54 15.48 -14.13
CA LYS A 150 32.92 14.41 -13.17
C LYS A 150 31.79 13.90 -12.27
N ILE A 151 30.53 14.17 -12.60
CA ILE A 151 29.37 13.48 -12.00
C ILE A 151 28.65 12.68 -13.08
N SER A 152 28.31 11.42 -12.80
CA SER A 152 27.59 10.57 -13.75
C SER A 152 26.09 10.92 -13.79
N GLN A 153 25.42 10.58 -14.90
CA GLN A 153 23.97 10.65 -14.98
C GLN A 153 23.32 9.71 -13.97
N LYS A 154 23.65 8.41 -14.10
CA LYS A 154 23.03 7.33 -13.35
C LYS A 154 23.75 7.06 -12.03
N LEU A 155 22.96 6.57 -11.08
CA LEU A 155 23.44 6.03 -9.81
C LEU A 155 24.14 4.69 -10.07
N LYS A 156 25.26 4.44 -9.39
CA LYS A 156 26.01 3.20 -9.41
C LYS A 156 25.89 2.50 -8.05
N SER A 157 25.62 1.20 -8.11
CA SER A 157 25.72 0.32 -6.94
C SER A 157 27.17 0.21 -6.50
N CYS A 158 27.40 0.04 -5.21
CA CYS A 158 28.72 -0.21 -4.67
C CYS A 158 29.23 -1.57 -5.17
N GLU A 159 30.38 -1.59 -5.83
CA GLU A 159 31.03 -2.77 -6.40
C GLU A 159 31.43 -3.78 -5.32
N LYS A 160 31.78 -3.31 -4.12
CA LYS A 160 32.21 -4.19 -3.02
C LYS A 160 31.09 -5.04 -2.43
N CYS A 161 29.85 -4.56 -2.47
CA CYS A 161 28.71 -5.25 -1.86
C CYS A 161 27.55 -5.47 -2.82
N ASN A 162 27.74 -5.18 -4.11
CA ASN A 162 26.73 -5.30 -5.15
C ASN A 162 25.37 -4.69 -4.78
N GLY A 163 25.38 -3.54 -4.11
CA GLY A 163 24.15 -2.85 -3.72
C GLY A 163 23.54 -3.26 -2.37
N ILE A 164 24.10 -4.24 -1.67
CA ILE A 164 23.56 -4.72 -0.38
C ILE A 164 23.74 -3.68 0.74
N GLY A 165 24.86 -2.96 0.70
CA GLY A 165 25.30 -2.08 1.78
C GLY A 165 26.46 -2.70 2.57
N CYS A 166 27.55 -1.94 2.72
CA CYS A 166 28.72 -2.32 3.50
C CYS A 166 29.39 -1.09 4.10
N HIS A 167 30.37 -1.30 4.98
CA HIS A 167 31.12 -0.21 5.62
C HIS A 167 31.75 0.75 4.59
N ASN A 168 32.22 0.25 3.44
CA ASN A 168 32.84 1.09 2.41
C ASN A 168 31.88 2.07 1.71
N CYS A 169 30.59 1.79 1.68
CA CYS A 169 29.58 2.68 1.11
C CYS A 169 28.67 3.27 2.20
N ASN A 170 29.13 3.31 3.46
CA ASN A 170 28.34 3.77 4.61
C ASN A 170 26.97 3.07 4.70
N PHE A 171 26.94 1.77 4.40
CA PHE A 171 25.74 0.92 4.40
C PHE A 171 24.64 1.37 3.42
N THR A 172 24.94 2.25 2.47
CA THR A 172 23.97 2.71 1.48
C THR A 172 23.80 1.74 0.31
N GLY A 173 24.81 0.92 0.04
CA GLY A 173 24.90 0.07 -1.14
C GLY A 173 25.24 0.87 -2.42
N LEU A 174 25.61 2.14 -2.30
CA LEU A 174 25.79 3.05 -3.43
C LEU A 174 27.20 3.63 -3.46
N GLU A 175 27.74 3.80 -4.67
CA GLU A 175 29.08 4.33 -4.87
C GLU A 175 29.12 5.85 -5.08
N ASN A 176 28.08 6.40 -5.70
CA ASN A 176 28.07 7.80 -6.16
C ASN A 176 26.70 8.47 -5.93
N ILE A 177 26.36 8.71 -4.66
CA ILE A 177 25.15 9.45 -4.29
C ILE A 177 25.11 10.86 -4.93
N GLU A 178 26.27 11.43 -5.25
CA GLU A 178 26.45 12.72 -5.93
C GLU A 178 26.11 12.71 -7.44
N SER A 179 25.72 11.58 -8.02
CA SER A 179 25.22 11.50 -9.40
C SER A 179 23.95 12.35 -9.62
N VAL A 180 23.63 12.67 -10.87
CA VAL A 180 22.40 13.39 -11.23
C VAL A 180 21.18 12.62 -10.72
N GLU A 181 21.13 11.31 -10.95
CA GLU A 181 20.07 10.42 -10.46
C GLU A 181 19.95 10.44 -8.94
N GLY A 182 21.09 10.37 -8.24
CA GLY A 182 21.15 10.38 -6.77
C GLY A 182 20.60 11.66 -6.17
N LYS A 183 20.97 12.82 -6.74
CA LYS A 183 20.45 14.14 -6.33
C LYS A 183 18.96 14.28 -6.59
N ILE A 184 18.49 13.95 -7.81
CA ILE A 184 17.05 14.02 -8.15
C ILE A 184 16.23 13.05 -7.30
N SER A 185 16.72 11.83 -7.10
CA SER A 185 16.07 10.83 -6.26
C SER A 185 15.98 11.29 -4.81
N SER A 186 17.06 11.81 -4.24
CA SER A 186 17.08 12.33 -2.86
C SER A 186 16.11 13.49 -2.67
N PHE A 187 16.05 14.41 -3.64
CA PHE A 187 15.09 15.50 -3.65
C PHE A 187 13.65 14.98 -3.56
N PHE A 188 13.26 14.04 -4.43
CA PHE A 188 11.89 13.51 -4.42
C PHE A 188 11.58 12.63 -3.21
N LYS A 189 12.53 11.79 -2.77
CA LYS A 189 12.38 10.96 -1.55
C LYS A 189 12.08 11.85 -0.34
N LYS A 190 12.86 12.92 -0.15
CA LYS A 190 12.64 13.90 0.92
C LYS A 190 11.32 14.64 0.76
N LYS A 191 11.00 15.08 -0.47
CA LYS A 191 9.80 15.88 -0.75
C LYS A 191 8.50 15.12 -0.48
N PHE A 192 8.45 13.84 -0.85
CA PHE A 192 7.23 13.02 -0.82
C PHE A 192 7.23 11.95 0.28
N ASP A 193 8.27 11.91 1.12
CA ASP A 193 8.52 10.87 2.12
C ASP A 193 8.33 9.48 1.49
N SER A 194 9.24 9.17 0.56
CA SER A 194 9.26 7.95 -0.22
C SER A 194 10.61 7.26 -0.06
N ALA A 195 10.61 5.92 -0.02
CA ALA A 195 11.84 5.14 0.06
C ALA A 195 12.53 5.00 -1.30
N GLN A 196 11.79 5.05 -2.41
CA GLN A 196 12.28 4.68 -3.73
C GLN A 196 11.74 5.57 -4.84
N VAL A 197 12.65 5.98 -5.72
CA VAL A 197 12.37 6.76 -6.93
C VAL A 197 13.04 6.03 -8.09
N GLN A 198 12.34 5.92 -9.20
CA GLN A 198 12.87 5.37 -10.46
C GLN A 198 12.89 6.47 -11.49
N ILE A 199 14.02 6.68 -12.17
CA ILE A 199 14.15 7.72 -13.20
C ILE A 199 14.26 7.05 -14.58
N ASN A 200 13.44 7.53 -15.52
CA ASN A 200 13.52 7.22 -16.94
C ASN A 200 14.12 8.43 -17.65
N TRP A 201 15.29 8.22 -18.26
CA TRP A 201 16.06 9.26 -18.93
C TRP A 201 15.70 9.35 -20.41
N ILE A 202 15.64 10.56 -20.95
CA ILE A 202 15.55 10.78 -22.39
C ILE A 202 16.97 11.01 -22.93
N GLY A 203 17.63 9.91 -23.29
CA GLY A 203 19.04 9.88 -23.70
C GLY A 203 20.02 9.80 -22.53
N GLY A 204 21.26 9.39 -22.82
CA GLY A 204 22.37 9.30 -21.87
C GLY A 204 23.47 10.31 -22.17
N GLU A 205 24.24 10.68 -21.16
CA GLU A 205 25.40 11.56 -21.25
C GLU A 205 26.54 11.02 -20.41
N ASP A 206 27.75 11.44 -20.79
CA ASP A 206 28.96 11.05 -20.11
C ASP A 206 29.24 11.92 -18.85
N GLN A 207 30.00 11.38 -17.91
CA GLN A 207 30.40 12.09 -16.70
C GLN A 207 31.18 13.38 -16.98
N PHE A 208 31.91 13.48 -18.09
CA PHE A 208 32.66 14.66 -18.51
C PHE A 208 31.83 15.67 -19.33
N SER A 209 30.57 15.36 -19.64
CA SER A 209 29.65 16.26 -20.34
C SER A 209 28.97 17.25 -19.39
N LEU A 210 28.68 18.45 -19.89
CA LEU A 210 27.76 19.40 -19.24
C LEU A 210 26.36 19.28 -19.87
N VAL A 211 25.33 19.66 -19.12
CA VAL A 211 23.95 19.76 -19.62
C VAL A 211 23.46 21.18 -19.36
N LEU A 212 23.48 22.02 -20.39
CA LEU A 212 23.23 23.47 -20.33
C LEU A 212 21.93 23.86 -21.07
N GLY A 213 21.69 25.16 -21.23
CA GLY A 213 20.49 25.68 -21.90
C GLY A 213 19.20 25.24 -21.20
N ASN A 214 18.22 24.78 -21.97
CA ASN A 214 16.93 24.30 -21.44
C ASN A 214 17.05 22.98 -20.64
N GLY A 215 18.24 22.38 -20.54
CA GLY A 215 18.44 21.12 -19.82
C GLY A 215 17.95 19.90 -20.59
N ARG A 216 18.09 18.71 -19.98
CA ARG A 216 17.65 17.43 -20.56
C ARG A 216 16.40 16.91 -19.83
N PRO A 217 15.38 16.43 -20.55
CA PRO A 217 14.16 15.92 -19.94
C PRO A 217 14.34 14.54 -19.28
N PHE A 218 13.56 14.30 -18.23
CA PHE A 218 13.46 13.03 -17.53
C PHE A 218 12.05 12.81 -16.98
N PHE A 219 11.72 11.55 -16.69
CA PHE A 219 10.52 11.17 -15.96
C PHE A 219 10.89 10.44 -14.68
N ALA A 220 10.33 10.84 -13.55
CA ALA A 220 10.50 10.17 -12.27
C ALA A 220 9.21 9.48 -11.83
N LYS A 221 9.31 8.21 -11.43
CA LYS A 221 8.26 7.45 -10.76
C LYS A 221 8.63 7.31 -9.29
N ILE A 222 7.91 8.01 -8.43
CA ILE A 222 8.08 8.01 -6.98
C ILE A 222 7.18 6.92 -6.41
N LEU A 223 7.79 5.90 -5.79
CA LEU A 223 7.09 4.70 -5.32
C LEU A 223 6.73 4.82 -3.85
N ASN A 224 5.55 4.31 -3.49
CA ASN A 224 5.03 4.32 -2.12
C ASN A 224 5.21 5.66 -1.35
N PRO A 225 4.90 6.84 -1.95
CA PRO A 225 5.00 8.11 -1.25
C PRO A 225 4.00 8.19 -0.08
N LYS A 226 4.46 8.66 1.08
CA LYS A 226 3.56 8.95 2.21
C LYS A 226 2.90 10.31 2.07
N LYS A 227 3.61 11.33 1.55
CA LYS A 227 3.14 12.72 1.49
C LYS A 227 2.76 13.17 0.09
N ARG A 228 1.67 12.60 -0.46
CA ARG A 228 1.27 12.77 -1.87
C ARG A 228 0.83 14.19 -2.24
N ASN A 229 0.23 14.90 -1.29
CA ASN A 229 -0.41 16.20 -1.54
C ASN A 229 0.57 17.39 -1.51
N ARG A 230 1.87 17.13 -1.28
CA ARG A 230 2.90 18.18 -1.25
C ARG A 230 2.98 18.92 -2.59
N PHE A 231 2.97 20.25 -2.54
CA PHE A 231 3.17 21.11 -3.70
C PHE A 231 4.58 20.92 -4.29
N LEU A 232 4.67 20.76 -5.61
CA LEU A 232 5.91 20.62 -6.35
C LEU A 232 6.20 21.94 -7.08
N GLN A 233 7.27 22.63 -6.69
CA GLN A 233 7.72 23.84 -7.40
C GLN A 233 8.21 23.46 -8.79
N LYS A 234 8.02 24.37 -9.76
CA LYS A 234 8.44 24.17 -11.16
C LYS A 234 9.97 24.09 -11.33
N SER A 235 10.72 24.65 -10.39
CA SER A 235 12.18 24.64 -10.38
C SER A 235 12.74 24.30 -9.01
N SER A 236 13.96 23.77 -8.96
CA SER A 236 14.69 23.50 -7.73
C SER A 236 16.19 23.48 -8.01
N ASN A 237 17.01 23.97 -7.09
CA ASN A 237 18.47 23.90 -7.21
C ASN A 237 19.01 22.85 -6.24
N LEU A 238 19.78 21.89 -6.75
CA LEU A 238 20.39 20.76 -6.02
C LEU A 238 21.93 20.87 -6.12
N ASP A 239 22.43 22.07 -5.84
CA ASP A 239 23.83 22.50 -5.95
C ASP A 239 24.38 22.45 -7.39
N THR A 240 24.87 21.28 -7.80
CA THR A 240 25.53 21.06 -9.09
C THR A 240 24.54 20.69 -10.20
N VAL A 241 23.30 20.37 -9.81
CA VAL A 241 22.18 20.04 -10.68
C VAL A 241 21.04 21.01 -10.41
N SER A 242 20.51 21.65 -11.45
CA SER A 242 19.28 22.44 -11.35
C SER A 242 18.15 21.78 -12.11
N LEU A 243 16.95 21.81 -11.53
CA LEU A 243 15.74 21.26 -12.09
C LEU A 243 14.81 22.38 -12.57
N SER A 244 14.15 22.14 -13.69
CA SER A 244 13.16 23.03 -14.29
C SER A 244 11.99 22.23 -14.85
N GLU A 245 10.90 22.93 -15.17
CA GLU A 245 9.66 22.35 -15.73
C GLU A 245 9.07 21.17 -14.93
N LEU A 246 9.35 21.13 -13.61
CA LEU A 246 8.84 20.08 -12.74
C LEU A 246 7.31 20.14 -12.68
N ARG A 247 6.66 19.04 -13.05
CA ARG A 247 5.21 18.88 -12.95
C ARG A 247 4.80 17.44 -12.67
N LYS A 248 3.80 17.27 -11.81
CA LYS A 248 3.16 15.97 -11.60
C LYS A 248 2.34 15.61 -12.83
N LEU A 249 2.38 14.35 -13.23
CA LEU A 249 1.57 13.82 -14.33
C LEU A 249 0.31 13.16 -13.77
N SER A 250 -0.83 13.44 -14.39
CA SER A 250 -2.09 12.76 -14.10
C SER A 250 -2.12 11.44 -14.87
N VAL A 251 -1.80 10.35 -14.16
CA VAL A 251 -1.78 8.97 -14.68
C VAL A 251 -2.55 8.05 -13.73
#